data_AF-A0A2E4QVV3-F1
#
_entry.id   AF-A0A2E4QVV3-F1
#
_cell.length_a   1.000
_cell.length_b   1.000
_cell.length_c   1.000
_cell.angle_alpha   90.00
_cell.angle_beta   90.00
_cell.angle_gamma   90.00
#
_symmetry.space_group_name_H-M   'P 1'
#
loop_
_entity.id
_entity.type
_entity.pdbx_description
1 polymer ?
#
loop_
_entity_poly.entity_id
_entity_poly.type
_entity_poly.pdbx_seq_one_letter_code
_entity_poly.pdbx_strand_id
1 'polypeptide(L)'
;AHPPHPDAGLRLENIEGLKALAPAVAARIDDARLSSRTGVRATTPDRLPFVGRLPDEAAYLSLYGEDLEKGRSSSAPYCDAHLPGLMVAGGLGARGFTWAPLLADIAIALANGGPMPTGRASHETLSPARFIMRDCKRGVRRPRV
;
A
#
# COMPACT_ATOMS: atom_id res chain seq x y z
N ALA A 1 14.70 6.90 14.50
CA ALA A 1 15.28 7.21 13.17
C ALA A 1 15.45 8.71 13.06
N HIS A 2 16.57 9.20 12.52
CA HIS A 2 16.77 10.63 12.25
C HIS A 2 15.79 11.08 11.15
N PRO A 3 15.13 12.26 11.25
CA PRO A 3 14.23 12.70 10.19
C PRO A 3 15.01 12.90 8.88
N PRO A 4 14.39 12.64 7.73
CA PRO A 4 15.07 12.85 6.46
C PRO A 4 15.30 14.36 6.24
N HIS A 5 16.50 14.72 5.82
CA HIS A 5 16.88 16.10 5.53
C HIS A 5 17.13 16.30 4.01
N PRO A 6 16.98 17.53 3.49
CA PRO A 6 17.39 17.86 2.14
C PRO A 6 18.87 17.54 1.91
N ASP A 7 19.17 16.85 0.82
CA ASP A 7 20.51 16.46 0.43
C ASP A 7 20.92 17.16 -0.87
N ALA A 8 22.12 17.74 -0.89
CA ALA A 8 22.63 18.50 -2.03
C ALA A 8 22.99 17.60 -3.22
N GLY A 9 23.45 16.37 -2.98
CA GLY A 9 23.72 15.37 -4.02
C GLY A 9 22.44 14.93 -4.73
N LEU A 10 21.38 14.63 -3.97
CA LEU A 10 20.06 14.31 -4.53
C LEU A 10 19.45 15.49 -5.30
N ARG A 11 19.71 16.74 -4.87
CA ARG A 11 19.31 17.92 -5.66
C ARG A 11 20.02 17.94 -7.01
N LEU A 12 21.34 17.73 -7.03
CA LEU A 12 22.11 17.72 -8.27
C LEU A 12 21.63 16.61 -9.21
N GLU A 13 21.36 15.42 -8.69
CA GLU A 13 20.80 14.30 -9.46
C GLU A 13 19.45 14.67 -10.13
N ASN A 14 18.54 15.33 -9.40
CA ASN A 14 17.28 15.79 -9.96
C ASN A 14 17.46 16.84 -11.07
N ILE A 15 18.42 17.75 -10.93
CA ILE A 15 18.73 18.78 -11.93
C ILE A 15 19.32 18.15 -13.20
N GLU A 16 20.26 17.22 -13.06
CA GLU A 16 20.83 16.49 -14.20
C GLU A 16 19.78 15.64 -14.92
N GLY A 17 18.89 14.98 -14.17
CA GLY A 17 17.73 14.28 -14.75
C GLY A 17 16.82 15.21 -15.55
N LEU A 18 16.55 16.42 -15.04
CA LEU A 18 15.78 17.42 -15.77
C LEU A 18 16.49 17.89 -17.04
N LYS A 19 17.81 18.16 -16.98
CA LYS A 19 18.61 18.56 -18.15
C LYS A 19 18.56 17.51 -19.25
N ALA A 20 18.63 16.23 -18.88
CA ALA A 20 18.54 15.12 -19.82
C ALA A 20 17.15 14.98 -20.45
N LEU A 21 16.07 15.15 -19.66
CA LEU A 21 14.68 14.99 -20.14
C LEU A 21 14.16 16.20 -20.91
N ALA A 22 14.51 17.41 -20.48
CA ALA A 22 13.94 18.67 -20.97
C ALA A 22 14.95 19.83 -20.88
N PRO A 23 15.99 19.86 -21.73
CA PRO A 23 17.08 20.83 -21.64
C PRO A 23 16.62 22.29 -21.75
N ALA A 24 15.63 22.56 -22.61
CA ALA A 24 15.06 23.90 -22.77
C ALA A 24 14.31 24.39 -21.52
N VAL A 25 13.74 23.48 -20.73
CA VAL A 25 13.12 23.82 -19.43
C VAL A 25 14.20 24.05 -18.38
N ALA A 26 15.20 23.16 -18.33
CA ALA A 26 16.32 23.26 -17.40
C ALA A 26 17.06 24.61 -17.52
N ALA A 27 17.29 25.09 -18.75
CA ALA A 27 17.94 26.38 -19.02
C ALA A 27 17.17 27.60 -18.48
N ARG A 28 15.90 27.44 -18.08
CA ARG A 28 15.06 28.52 -17.53
C ARG A 28 14.97 28.49 -16.00
N ILE A 29 15.60 27.53 -15.34
CA ILE A 29 15.59 27.39 -13.88
C ILE A 29 16.84 28.06 -13.29
N ASP A 30 16.64 28.85 -12.24
CA ASP A 30 17.72 29.41 -11.41
C ASP A 30 17.92 28.49 -10.19
N ASP A 31 19.00 27.69 -10.24
CA ASP A 31 19.33 26.71 -9.20
C ASP A 31 19.49 27.35 -7.80
N ALA A 32 19.92 28.62 -7.74
CA ALA A 32 20.12 29.34 -6.48
C ALA A 32 18.81 29.63 -5.74
N ARG A 33 17.66 29.57 -6.44
CA ARG A 33 16.33 29.80 -5.88
C ARG A 33 15.60 28.52 -5.49
N LEU A 34 16.21 27.35 -5.68
CA LEU A 34 15.55 26.07 -5.39
C LEU A 34 15.60 25.71 -3.90
N SER A 35 14.43 25.53 -3.30
CA SER A 35 14.27 24.89 -1.99
C SER A 35 13.88 23.42 -2.16
N SER A 36 14.54 22.51 -1.44
CA SER A 36 14.21 21.07 -1.49
C SER A 36 13.53 20.62 -0.21
N ARG A 37 12.67 19.61 -0.35
CA ARG A 37 12.00 18.95 0.77
C ARG A 37 12.19 17.45 0.67
N THR A 38 12.43 16.80 1.79
CA THR A 38 12.59 15.34 1.85
C THR A 38 11.46 14.74 2.68
N GLY A 39 11.09 13.50 2.36
CA GLY A 39 10.10 12.74 3.11
C GLY A 39 10.22 11.25 2.82
N VAL A 40 9.80 10.43 3.77
CA VAL A 40 9.73 8.97 3.60
C VAL A 40 8.35 8.60 3.08
N ARG A 41 8.31 7.72 2.08
CA ARG A 41 7.06 7.20 1.51
C ARG A 41 6.93 5.72 1.86
N ALA A 42 5.78 5.34 2.41
CA ALA A 42 5.43 3.94 2.53
C ALA A 42 4.94 3.42 1.17
N THR A 43 5.59 2.38 0.66
CA THR A 43 5.20 1.66 -0.56
C THR A 43 4.99 0.19 -0.25
N THR A 44 4.27 -0.51 -1.11
CA THR A 44 4.08 -1.95 -1.06
C THR A 44 4.89 -2.62 -2.18
N PRO A 45 5.21 -3.93 -2.08
CA PRO A 45 5.89 -4.66 -3.15
C PRO A 45 5.12 -4.68 -4.48
N ASP A 46 3.79 -4.63 -4.42
CA ASP A 46 2.90 -4.62 -5.60
C ASP A 46 2.57 -3.20 -6.10
N ARG A 47 3.09 -2.15 -5.43
CA ARG A 47 2.85 -0.73 -5.73
C ARG A 47 1.37 -0.29 -5.68
N LEU A 48 0.49 -1.10 -5.09
CA LEU A 48 -0.90 -0.75 -4.81
C LEU A 48 -1.04 -0.35 -3.34
N PRO A 49 -1.84 0.68 -3.01
CA PRO A 49 -2.09 1.00 -1.62
C PRO A 49 -2.91 -0.11 -0.94
N PHE A 50 -3.13 0.02 0.35
CA PHE A 50 -4.08 -0.82 1.07
C PHE A 50 -5.04 0.03 1.89
N VAL A 51 -6.26 -0.47 2.06
CA VAL A 51 -7.27 0.06 2.96
C VAL A 51 -8.19 -1.06 3.42
N GLY A 52 -8.50 -1.10 4.70
CA GLY A 52 -9.49 -2.04 5.25
C GLY A 52 -9.22 -2.40 6.70
N ARG A 53 -9.97 -3.37 7.22
CA ARG A 53 -9.77 -3.94 8.55
C ARG A 53 -8.39 -4.60 8.62
N LEU A 54 -7.70 -4.45 9.75
CA LEU A 54 -6.39 -5.07 9.93
C LEU A 54 -6.57 -6.57 10.18
N PRO A 55 -6.01 -7.46 9.34
CA PRO A 55 -6.14 -8.90 9.53
C PRO A 55 -5.46 -9.35 10.82
N ASP A 56 -6.12 -10.25 11.56
CA ASP A 56 -5.45 -11.09 12.55
C ASP A 56 -4.70 -12.18 11.78
N GLU A 57 -3.37 -12.06 11.75
CA GLU A 57 -2.53 -12.97 10.99
C GLU A 57 -2.69 -14.43 11.44
N ALA A 58 -2.75 -14.70 12.75
CA ALA A 58 -2.85 -16.06 13.25
C ALA A 58 -4.19 -16.70 12.84
N ALA A 59 -5.28 -15.93 12.96
CA ALA A 59 -6.61 -16.38 12.52
C ALA A 59 -6.62 -16.63 11.01
N TYR A 60 -6.10 -15.70 10.20
CA TYR A 60 -6.02 -15.86 8.74
C TYR A 60 -5.22 -17.10 8.34
N LEU A 61 -4.08 -17.37 8.98
CA LEU A 61 -3.28 -18.56 8.70
C LEU A 61 -4.02 -19.84 9.07
N SER A 62 -4.68 -19.87 10.22
CA SER A 62 -5.47 -21.04 10.65
C SER A 62 -6.64 -21.35 9.72
N LEU A 63 -7.26 -20.33 9.13
CA LEU A 63 -8.45 -20.49 8.28
C LEU A 63 -8.10 -20.81 6.82
N TYR A 64 -7.08 -20.14 6.29
CA TYR A 64 -6.81 -20.12 4.85
C TYR A 64 -5.46 -20.76 4.48
N GLY A 65 -4.54 -20.93 5.44
CA GLY A 65 -3.15 -21.31 5.17
C GLY A 65 -3.02 -22.62 4.40
N GLU A 66 -3.62 -23.70 4.91
CA GLU A 66 -3.49 -25.04 4.31
C GLU A 66 -4.08 -25.11 2.89
N ASP A 67 -5.27 -24.55 2.70
CA ASP A 67 -5.94 -24.58 1.40
C ASP A 67 -5.18 -23.77 0.36
N LEU A 68 -4.78 -22.56 0.71
CA LEU A 68 -4.06 -21.68 -0.20
C LEU A 68 -2.68 -22.22 -0.57
N GLU A 69 -1.97 -22.85 0.37
CA GLU A 69 -0.69 -23.51 0.10
C GLU A 69 -0.85 -24.64 -0.94
N LYS A 70 -1.95 -25.40 -0.84
CA LYS A 70 -2.29 -26.49 -1.77
C LYS A 70 -2.96 -25.99 -3.06
N GLY A 71 -3.07 -24.67 -3.26
CA GLY A 71 -3.72 -24.07 -4.42
C GLY A 71 -5.24 -24.26 -4.46
N ARG A 72 -5.86 -24.67 -3.35
CA ARG A 72 -7.31 -24.85 -3.24
C ARG A 72 -7.98 -23.51 -2.98
N SER A 73 -9.18 -23.32 -3.52
CA SER A 73 -10.06 -22.27 -3.03
C SER A 73 -10.46 -22.62 -1.60
N SER A 74 -10.24 -21.72 -0.65
CA SER A 74 -10.69 -21.98 0.71
C SER A 74 -12.22 -22.03 0.75
N SER A 75 -12.74 -23.04 1.43
CA SER A 75 -14.17 -23.19 1.73
C SER A 75 -14.56 -22.50 3.04
N ALA A 76 -13.57 -21.98 3.79
CA ALA A 76 -13.83 -21.29 5.03
C ALA A 76 -14.74 -20.09 4.75
N PRO A 77 -15.86 -19.94 5.50
CA PRO A 77 -16.65 -18.72 5.40
C PRO A 77 -15.73 -17.53 5.64
N TYR A 78 -15.98 -16.42 4.97
CA TYR A 78 -15.33 -15.16 5.29
C TYR A 78 -15.80 -14.76 6.70
N CYS A 79 -15.18 -15.35 7.72
CA CYS A 79 -15.30 -14.88 9.08
C CYS A 79 -14.42 -13.64 9.20
N ASP A 80 -14.82 -12.76 10.11
CA ASP A 80 -14.18 -11.47 10.32
C ASP A 80 -12.85 -11.69 11.09
N ALA A 81 -11.88 -12.37 10.46
CA ALA A 81 -10.56 -12.69 10.98
C ALA A 81 -9.67 -11.45 11.09
N HIS A 82 -10.22 -10.36 11.63
CA HIS A 82 -9.59 -9.06 11.75
C HIS A 82 -9.52 -8.66 13.22
N LEU A 83 -8.57 -7.80 13.54
CA LEU A 83 -8.50 -7.20 14.85
C LEU A 83 -9.70 -6.27 15.07
N PRO A 84 -10.47 -6.42 16.18
CA PRO A 84 -11.67 -5.63 16.41
C PRO A 84 -11.38 -4.13 16.44
N GLY A 85 -12.22 -3.36 15.73
CA GLY A 85 -12.16 -1.89 15.74
C GLY A 85 -10.94 -1.27 15.05
N LEU A 86 -10.08 -2.07 14.40
CA LEU A 86 -8.85 -1.58 13.79
C LEU A 86 -8.93 -1.59 12.27
N MET A 87 -8.85 -0.39 11.68
CA MET A 87 -8.72 -0.18 10.25
C MET A 87 -7.37 0.46 9.94
N VAL A 88 -6.80 0.10 8.80
CA VAL A 88 -5.56 0.66 8.29
C VAL A 88 -5.72 1.12 6.86
N ALA A 89 -5.04 2.22 6.52
CA ALA A 89 -4.87 2.68 5.16
C ALA A 89 -3.41 3.11 4.97
N GLY A 90 -2.78 2.74 3.85
CA GLY A 90 -1.35 2.99 3.66
C GLY A 90 -0.82 2.53 2.31
N GLY A 91 0.50 2.50 2.18
CA GLY A 91 1.14 2.06 0.94
C GLY A 91 0.93 3.00 -0.26
N LEU A 92 0.59 4.26 -0.01
CA LEU A 92 0.23 5.26 -1.02
C LEU A 92 1.36 5.60 -2.01
N GLY A 93 2.61 5.27 -1.66
CA GLY A 93 3.78 5.48 -2.49
C GLY A 93 3.87 6.92 -3.01
N ALA A 94 4.09 7.07 -4.32
CA ALA A 94 4.16 8.38 -4.95
C ALA A 94 2.83 8.93 -5.50
N ARG A 95 1.73 8.20 -5.28
CA ARG A 95 0.42 8.50 -5.86
C ARG A 95 -0.64 8.76 -4.78
N GLY A 96 -0.20 9.29 -3.63
CA GLY A 96 -1.08 9.54 -2.48
C GLY A 96 -2.27 10.43 -2.81
N PHE A 97 -2.05 11.52 -3.55
CA PHE A 97 -3.14 12.41 -3.97
C PHE A 97 -4.15 11.73 -4.91
N THR A 98 -3.72 10.76 -5.71
CA THR A 98 -4.60 10.01 -6.60
C THR A 98 -5.45 8.98 -5.83
N TRP A 99 -4.83 8.27 -4.89
CA TRP A 99 -5.49 7.17 -4.18
C TRP A 99 -6.30 7.61 -2.97
N ALA A 100 -5.88 8.67 -2.27
CA ALA A 100 -6.46 9.05 -0.97
C ALA A 100 -7.99 9.21 -0.99
N PRO A 101 -8.62 9.85 -2.00
CA PRO A 101 -10.09 9.97 -2.03
C PRO A 101 -10.80 8.62 -2.06
N LEU A 102 -10.40 7.73 -2.97
CA LEU A 102 -11.00 6.39 -3.09
C LEU A 102 -10.80 5.55 -1.82
N LEU A 103 -9.61 5.60 -1.21
CA LEU A 103 -9.37 4.87 0.04
C LEU A 103 -10.21 5.43 1.19
N ALA A 104 -10.42 6.74 1.24
CA ALA A 104 -11.29 7.35 2.24
C ALA A 104 -12.75 6.87 2.07
N ASP A 105 -13.26 6.85 0.84
CA ASP A 105 -14.62 6.35 0.55
C ASP A 105 -14.78 4.88 0.94
N ILE A 106 -13.78 4.04 0.66
CA ILE A 106 -13.76 2.63 1.08
C ILE A 106 -13.76 2.53 2.62
N ALA A 107 -12.91 3.30 3.31
CA ALA A 107 -12.84 3.28 4.76
C ALA A 107 -14.17 3.70 5.41
N ILE A 108 -14.82 4.73 4.87
CA ILE A 108 -16.13 5.20 5.33
C ILE A 108 -17.22 4.16 5.09
N ALA A 109 -17.24 3.52 3.92
CA ALA A 109 -18.18 2.45 3.60
C ALA A 109 -18.02 1.27 4.58
N LEU A 110 -16.77 0.83 4.83
CA LEU A 110 -16.48 -0.26 5.76
C LEU A 110 -16.82 0.07 7.22
N ALA A 111 -16.60 1.32 7.64
CA ALA A 111 -16.90 1.78 9.01
C ALA A 111 -18.41 1.83 9.29
N ASN A 112 -19.20 2.22 8.29
CA ASN A 112 -20.64 2.44 8.45
C ASN A 112 -21.51 1.28 7.92
N GLY A 113 -20.90 0.23 7.37
CA GLY A 113 -21.64 -0.82 6.66
C GLY A 113 -22.38 -0.29 5.41
N GLY A 114 -21.81 0.73 4.77
CA GLY A 114 -22.38 1.39 3.60
C GLY A 114 -22.06 0.68 2.27
N PRO A 115 -22.60 1.19 1.16
CA PRO A 115 -22.31 0.64 -0.17
C PRO A 115 -20.84 0.83 -0.53
N MET A 116 -20.20 -0.23 -1.03
CA MET A 116 -18.80 -0.17 -1.46
C MET A 116 -18.66 0.58 -2.79
N PRO A 117 -17.71 1.53 -2.92
CA PRO A 117 -17.49 2.29 -4.17
C PRO A 117 -16.80 1.47 -5.27
N THR A 118 -16.42 0.22 -4.98
CA THR A 118 -15.68 -0.66 -5.89
C THR A 118 -16.26 -2.06 -5.92
N GLY A 119 -16.03 -2.79 -7.01
CA GLY A 119 -16.35 -4.21 -7.08
C GLY A 119 -15.48 -5.07 -6.15
N ARG A 120 -15.92 -6.31 -5.91
CA ARG A 120 -15.28 -7.27 -4.99
C ARG A 120 -13.78 -7.47 -5.27
N ALA A 121 -13.41 -7.70 -6.54
CA ALA A 121 -12.02 -7.94 -6.92
C ALA A 121 -11.09 -6.75 -6.61
N SER A 122 -11.57 -5.53 -6.85
CA SER A 122 -10.83 -4.31 -6.50
C SER A 122 -10.70 -4.15 -4.99
N HIS A 123 -11.76 -4.42 -4.24
CA HIS A 123 -11.71 -4.39 -2.77
C HIS A 123 -10.71 -5.41 -2.21
N GLU A 124 -10.73 -6.66 -2.69
CA GLU A 124 -9.76 -7.69 -2.29
C GLU A 124 -8.32 -7.30 -2.60
N THR A 125 -8.12 -6.67 -3.76
CA THR A 125 -6.81 -6.16 -4.19
C THR A 125 -6.31 -5.01 -3.32
N LEU A 126 -7.21 -4.24 -2.70
CA LEU A 126 -6.87 -3.15 -1.79
C LEU A 126 -6.86 -3.60 -0.32
N SER A 127 -7.40 -4.78 0.00
CA SER A 127 -7.43 -5.31 1.36
C SER A 127 -6.01 -5.47 1.92
N PRO A 128 -5.76 -5.13 3.20
CA PRO A 128 -4.49 -5.42 3.87
C PRO A 128 -4.23 -6.94 3.98
N ALA A 129 -5.29 -7.76 4.03
CA ALA A 129 -5.18 -9.22 4.10
C ALA A 129 -4.53 -9.85 2.86
N ARG A 130 -4.50 -9.15 1.72
CA ARG A 130 -3.94 -9.69 0.47
C ARG A 130 -2.49 -10.16 0.61
N PHE A 131 -1.70 -9.52 1.50
CA PHE A 131 -0.31 -9.88 1.72
C PHE A 131 -0.20 -11.26 2.36
N ILE A 132 -0.99 -11.52 3.40
CA ILE A 132 -1.06 -12.82 4.06
C ILE A 132 -1.57 -13.87 3.07
N MET A 133 -2.66 -13.59 2.35
CA MET A 133 -3.22 -14.50 1.36
C MET A 133 -2.21 -14.85 0.26
N ARG A 134 -1.41 -13.88 -0.20
CA ARG A 134 -0.36 -14.11 -1.20
C ARG A 134 0.79 -14.94 -0.63
N ASP A 135 1.18 -14.69 0.62
CA ASP A 135 2.27 -15.42 1.26
C ASP A 135 1.88 -16.88 1.56
N CYS A 136 0.62 -17.15 1.92
CA CYS A 136 0.07 -18.51 2.02
C CYS A 136 0.15 -19.25 0.69
N LYS A 137 -0.31 -18.61 -0.40
CA LYS A 137 -0.24 -19.19 -1.77
C LYS A 137 1.17 -19.51 -2.24
N ARG A 138 2.19 -18.83 -1.68
CA ARG A 138 3.60 -19.06 -1.99
C ARG A 138 4.28 -20.05 -1.03
N GLY A 139 3.57 -20.53 0.00
CA GLY A 139 4.13 -21.38 1.06
C GLY A 139 5.16 -20.66 1.96
N VAL A 140 5.18 -19.32 1.95
CA VAL A 140 6.17 -18.49 2.69
C VAL A 140 5.73 -18.24 4.13
N ARG A 141 4.42 -18.22 4.40
CA ARG A 141 3.85 -18.17 5.76
C ARG A 141 3.06 -19.44 6.03
N ARG A 142 3.24 -20.00 7.22
CA ARG A 142 2.61 -21.24 7.66
C ARG A 142 1.90 -21.03 8.99
N PRO A 143 0.77 -21.71 9.23
CA PRO A 143 0.22 -21.82 10.58
C PRO A 143 1.31 -22.41 11.49
N ARG A 144 1.54 -21.80 12.66
CA ARG A 144 2.30 -22.48 13.70
C ARG A 144 1.38 -23.56 14.27
N VAL A 145 1.76 -24.82 14.04
CA VAL A 145 1.16 -26.00 14.68
C VAL A 145 1.46 -25.95 16.17
#